data_AF-A0A956SFI5-F1
#
_entry.id   AF-A0A956SFI5-F1
#
_cell.length_a   1.000
_cell.length_b   1.000
_cell.length_c   1.000
_cell.angle_alpha   90.00
_cell.angle_beta   90.00
_cell.angle_gamma   90.00
#
_symmetry.space_group_name_H-M   'P 1'
#
loop_
_entity.id
_entity.type
_entity.pdbx_description
1 polymer ?
#
loop_
_entity_poly.entity_id
_entity_poly.type
_entity_poly.pdbx_seq_one_letter_code
_entity_poly.pdbx_strand_id
1 'polypeptide(L)'
;MSDELLASSSLDPVSRRDILLLMAKAQVHAGRPLEARRLLETLREEDPNYELDGQLHRVLWPHYLAVFGAELRPRPGLKTICVFDFENRVVGPEAANWDGLGATLARKFETALAGATELRLVERERIDYILRELDLCEKQSPDTRVCAGRLAGAQIMIFGEFTKLGKDSEVFVRIAETETSYLLGGSDKSVRGDLDKTVELIDALSRDVAKELDVHINAPRRSSNRYQAWYHYGKALDQLALGEIDQGYQSLVAALEEDPEFEQAKEALDEFPYAPAGGNQALSVETR
;
A
#
# COMPACT_ATOMS: atom_id res chain seq x y z
N MET A 1 22.45 21.47 24.79
CA MET A 1 22.81 20.32 23.94
C MET A 1 21.86 20.16 22.76
N SER A 2 20.54 20.37 22.91
CA SER A 2 19.56 20.17 21.82
C SER A 2 19.61 21.23 20.71
N ASP A 3 19.75 22.52 21.05
CA ASP A 3 19.75 23.62 20.06
C ASP A 3 21.06 23.74 19.26
N GLU A 4 22.17 23.28 19.81
CA GLU A 4 23.50 23.35 19.18
C GLU A 4 23.66 22.38 18.00
N LEU A 5 22.99 21.23 18.04
CA LEU A 5 23.00 20.24 16.96
C LEU A 5 22.19 20.71 15.74
N LEU A 6 21.06 21.41 15.97
CA LEU A 6 20.22 21.97 14.92
C LEU A 6 20.82 23.23 14.27
N ALA A 7 21.70 23.94 14.97
CA ALA A 7 22.33 25.17 14.46
C ALA A 7 23.54 24.91 13.54
N SER A 8 24.03 23.68 13.43
CA SER A 8 25.14 23.36 12.52
C SER A 8 24.63 23.25 11.08
N SER A 9 25.05 24.19 10.21
CA SER A 9 24.76 24.22 8.78
C SER A 9 25.50 23.13 7.97
N SER A 10 26.08 22.13 8.64
CA SER A 10 26.96 21.11 8.08
C SER A 10 26.35 19.71 8.00
N LEU A 11 25.11 19.51 8.46
CA LEU A 11 24.40 18.24 8.35
C LEU A 11 23.70 18.14 6.99
N ASP A 12 23.80 16.98 6.34
CA ASP A 12 23.02 16.72 5.12
C ASP A 12 21.51 16.64 5.45
N PRO A 13 20.63 16.91 4.46
CA PRO A 13 19.18 16.96 4.68
C PRO A 13 18.58 15.68 5.27
N VAL A 14 19.13 14.50 4.91
CA VAL A 14 18.63 13.20 5.38
C VAL A 14 18.99 12.99 6.84
N SER A 15 20.25 13.24 7.21
CA SER A 15 20.70 13.15 8.61
C SER A 15 19.95 14.13 9.52
N ARG A 16 19.65 15.34 9.02
CA ARG A 16 18.94 16.37 9.78
C ARG A 16 17.47 15.99 10.05
N ARG A 17 16.80 15.43 9.05
CA ARG A 17 15.44 14.88 9.15
C ARG A 17 15.34 13.79 10.22
N ASP A 18 16.26 12.82 10.18
CA ASP A 18 16.25 11.70 11.12
C ASP A 18 16.52 12.17 12.56
N ILE A 19 17.34 13.20 12.73
CA ILE A 19 17.57 13.87 14.02
C ILE A 19 16.29 14.55 14.53
N LEU A 20 15.56 15.30 13.69
CA LEU A 20 14.31 15.94 14.09
C LEU A 20 13.26 14.93 14.55
N LEU A 21 13.14 13.80 13.85
CA LEU A 21 12.23 12.71 14.22
C LEU A 21 12.64 12.06 15.55
N LEU A 22 13.92 11.77 15.74
CA LEU A 22 14.44 11.20 16.98
C LEU A 22 14.22 12.13 18.17
N MET A 23 14.44 13.44 17.99
CA MET A 23 14.21 14.45 19.01
C MET A 23 12.72 14.58 19.35
N ALA A 24 11.85 14.62 18.34
CA ALA A 24 10.41 14.66 18.56
C ALA A 24 9.95 13.44 19.38
N LYS A 25 10.47 12.25 19.06
CA LYS A 25 10.19 11.01 19.81
C LYS A 25 10.61 11.13 21.27
N ALA A 26 11.84 11.61 21.52
CA ALA A 26 12.35 11.81 22.88
C ALA A 26 11.47 12.77 23.68
N GLN A 27 10.95 13.84 23.05
CA GLN A 27 10.09 14.81 23.71
C GLN A 27 8.74 14.24 24.13
N VAL A 28 8.13 13.39 23.30
CA VAL A 28 6.89 12.71 23.71
C VAL A 28 7.14 11.75 24.88
N HIS A 29 8.25 11.01 24.86
CA HIS A 29 8.63 10.14 26.00
C HIS A 29 8.93 10.93 27.28
N ALA A 30 9.41 12.17 27.16
CA ALA A 30 9.63 13.08 28.28
C ALA A 30 8.34 13.76 28.79
N GLY A 31 7.18 13.43 28.23
CA GLY A 31 5.90 14.06 28.60
C GLY A 31 5.78 15.51 28.11
N ARG A 32 6.50 15.89 27.05
CA ARG A 32 6.55 17.25 26.47
C ARG A 32 5.98 17.28 25.05
N PRO A 33 4.65 17.06 24.90
CA PRO A 33 4.01 16.93 23.59
C PRO A 33 4.10 18.19 22.72
N LEU A 34 4.13 19.38 23.33
CA LEU A 34 4.24 20.65 22.61
C LEU A 34 5.64 20.86 22.01
N GLU A 35 6.70 20.37 22.65
CA GLU A 35 8.07 20.43 22.12
C GLU A 35 8.23 19.45 20.95
N ALA A 36 7.65 18.25 21.06
CA ALA A 36 7.59 17.29 19.95
C ALA A 36 6.87 17.89 18.73
N ARG A 37 5.74 18.57 18.95
CA ARG A 37 4.98 19.23 17.89
C ARG A 37 5.80 20.30 17.17
N ARG A 38 6.55 21.14 17.89
CA ARG A 38 7.39 22.18 17.29
C ARG A 38 8.49 21.59 16.41
N LEU A 39 9.14 20.52 16.85
CA LEU A 39 10.17 19.83 16.06
C LEU A 39 9.60 19.25 14.76
N LEU A 40 8.38 18.72 14.82
CA LEU A 40 7.64 18.27 13.65
C LEU A 40 7.22 19.42 12.73
N GLU A 41 6.85 20.59 13.28
CA GLU A 41 6.55 21.79 12.49
C GLU A 41 7.81 22.29 11.75
N THR A 42 8.98 22.27 12.40
CA THR A 42 10.27 22.55 11.77
C THR A 42 10.57 21.56 10.65
N LEU A 43 10.34 20.26 10.87
CA LEU A 43 10.51 19.26 9.82
C LEU A 43 9.62 19.56 8.60
N ARG A 44 8.37 19.99 8.80
CA ARG A 44 7.45 20.34 7.69
C ARG A 44 7.91 21.55 6.90
N GLU A 45 8.51 22.53 7.57
CA GLU A 45 9.05 23.72 6.93
C GLU A 45 10.30 23.39 6.11
N GLU A 46 11.15 22.49 6.61
CA GLU A 46 12.38 22.06 5.96
C GLU A 46 12.15 21.04 4.82
N ASP A 47 11.17 20.15 4.96
CA ASP A 47 10.78 19.15 3.94
C ASP A 47 9.25 19.08 3.76
N PRO A 48 8.68 19.95 2.89
CA PRO A 48 7.24 20.04 2.66
C PRO A 48 6.62 18.86 1.91
N ASN A 49 7.44 17.95 1.37
CA ASN A 49 6.98 16.73 0.70
C ASN A 49 7.40 15.48 1.47
N TYR A 50 7.76 15.64 2.75
CA TYR A 50 8.16 14.54 3.59
C TYR A 50 7.01 13.53 3.73
N GLU A 51 7.07 12.48 2.93
CA GLU A 51 6.24 11.29 3.07
C GLU A 51 6.92 10.35 4.08
N LEU A 52 6.10 9.77 4.95
CA LEU A 52 6.58 8.89 6.01
C LEU A 52 7.23 7.66 5.40
N ASP A 53 8.53 7.50 5.60
CA ASP A 53 9.12 6.17 5.63
C ASP A 53 8.49 5.41 6.82
N GLY A 54 7.97 4.21 6.57
CA GLY A 54 7.00 3.45 7.36
C GLY A 54 7.40 3.04 8.79
N GLN A 55 8.41 3.69 9.38
CA GLN A 55 8.92 3.43 10.73
C GLN A 55 8.56 4.52 11.75
N LEU A 56 7.39 5.15 11.66
CA LEU A 56 6.98 6.05 12.73
C LEU A 56 6.65 5.25 14.00
N HIS A 57 7.34 5.56 15.10
CA HIS A 57 7.05 4.97 16.40
C HIS A 57 5.66 5.40 16.89
N ARG A 58 4.85 4.44 17.37
CA ARG A 58 3.49 4.61 17.94
C ARG A 58 3.23 5.94 18.67
N VAL A 59 4.22 6.34 19.46
CA VAL A 59 4.18 7.49 20.37
C VAL A 59 4.17 8.86 19.64
N LEU A 60 4.77 8.95 18.45
CA LEU A 60 4.84 10.20 17.69
C LEU A 60 3.58 10.52 16.88
N TRP A 61 2.77 9.50 16.58
CA TRP A 61 1.69 9.58 15.62
C TRP A 61 0.63 10.67 15.88
N PRO A 62 0.13 10.88 17.12
CA PRO A 62 -0.85 11.94 17.39
C PRO A 62 -0.30 13.34 17.09
N HIS A 63 1.00 13.54 17.29
CA HIS A 63 1.68 14.82 17.06
C HIS A 63 1.97 15.01 15.58
N TYR A 64 2.35 13.93 14.88
CA TYR A 64 2.49 13.93 13.44
C TYR A 64 1.18 14.32 12.74
N LEU A 65 0.06 13.66 13.09
CA LEU A 65 -1.25 14.02 12.54
C LEU A 65 -1.63 15.48 12.82
N ALA A 66 -1.29 16.03 13.98
CA ALA A 66 -1.58 17.42 14.30
C ALA A 66 -0.81 18.43 13.44
N VAL A 67 0.35 18.05 12.90
CA VAL A 67 1.26 18.92 12.14
C VAL A 67 1.18 18.68 10.63
N PHE A 68 1.25 17.42 10.23
CA PHE A 68 1.28 16.95 8.84
C PHE A 68 -0.08 16.45 8.36
N GLY A 69 -1.09 16.31 9.24
CA GLY A 69 -2.45 15.95 8.85
C GLY A 69 -3.13 16.98 7.92
N ALA A 70 -2.49 18.12 7.65
CA ALA A 70 -2.93 19.06 6.62
C ALA A 70 -2.55 18.63 5.18
N GLU A 71 -1.61 17.70 5.00
CA GLU A 71 -1.32 17.04 3.70
C GLU A 71 -2.32 15.91 3.36
N LEU A 72 -3.30 15.69 4.25
CA LEU A 72 -4.52 14.92 3.99
C LEU A 72 -5.55 15.73 3.19
N ARG A 73 -5.25 16.99 2.83
CA ARG A 73 -6.16 17.77 1.99
C ARG A 73 -6.15 17.22 0.56
N PRO A 74 -7.32 17.11 -0.07
CA PRO A 74 -7.42 16.89 -1.51
C PRO A 74 -6.47 17.84 -2.24
N ARG A 75 -5.53 17.31 -3.02
CA ARG A 75 -4.82 18.16 -3.99
C ARG A 75 -5.85 18.54 -5.05
N PRO A 76 -6.07 19.84 -5.33
CA PRO A 76 -7.04 20.22 -6.36
C PRO A 76 -6.71 19.53 -7.68
N GLY A 77 -7.62 18.67 -8.16
CA GLY A 77 -7.44 17.90 -9.40
C GLY A 77 -6.93 16.47 -9.25
N LEU A 78 -6.58 16.00 -8.04
CA LEU A 78 -6.23 14.59 -7.78
C LEU A 78 -7.20 13.99 -6.76
N LYS A 79 -7.69 12.78 -7.03
CA LYS A 79 -8.51 12.01 -6.10
C LYS A 79 -7.62 11.05 -5.30
N THR A 80 -7.59 11.18 -3.97
CA THR A 80 -6.86 10.24 -3.12
C THR A 80 -7.70 9.00 -2.86
N ILE A 81 -7.20 7.83 -3.23
CA ILE A 81 -7.89 6.54 -3.10
C ILE A 81 -7.14 5.60 -2.16
N CYS A 82 -7.89 4.81 -1.40
CA CYS A 82 -7.38 3.71 -0.59
C CYS A 82 -8.03 2.41 -1.07
N VAL A 83 -7.21 1.39 -1.31
CA VAL A 83 -7.68 0.03 -1.62
C VAL A 83 -7.40 -0.83 -0.39
N PHE A 84 -8.41 -1.54 0.11
CA PHE A 84 -8.20 -2.53 1.16
C PHE A 84 -8.04 -3.93 0.57
N ASP A 85 -7.41 -4.81 1.34
CA ASP A 85 -7.38 -6.24 1.05
C ASP A 85 -8.79 -6.78 0.78
N PHE A 86 -8.89 -7.64 -0.24
CA PHE A 86 -10.15 -8.24 -0.64
C PHE A 86 -10.51 -9.35 0.34
N GLU A 87 -11.75 -9.36 0.82
CA GLU A 87 -12.20 -10.37 1.78
C GLU A 87 -12.44 -11.72 1.10
N ASN A 88 -11.87 -12.77 1.68
CA ASN A 88 -12.16 -14.15 1.29
C ASN A 88 -13.53 -14.57 1.82
N ARG A 89 -14.49 -14.78 0.91
CA ARG A 89 -15.85 -15.27 1.19
C ARG A 89 -16.11 -16.64 0.56
N VAL A 90 -15.05 -17.38 0.23
CA VAL A 90 -15.16 -18.76 -0.28
C VAL A 90 -15.79 -19.65 0.78
N VAL A 91 -16.80 -20.44 0.40
CA VAL A 91 -17.49 -21.37 1.29
C VAL A 91 -17.07 -22.79 0.95
N GLY A 92 -16.47 -23.49 1.90
CA GLY A 92 -16.08 -24.90 1.73
C GLY A 92 -14.74 -25.23 2.37
N PRO A 93 -14.34 -26.51 2.35
CA PRO A 93 -13.05 -26.97 2.89
C PRO A 93 -11.85 -26.36 2.17
N GLU A 94 -12.00 -25.92 0.91
CA GLU A 94 -10.96 -25.24 0.15
C GLU A 94 -10.78 -23.74 0.49
N ALA A 95 -11.58 -23.15 1.38
CA ALA A 95 -11.54 -21.70 1.66
C ALA A 95 -10.14 -21.20 2.04
N ALA A 96 -9.42 -21.96 2.87
CA ALA A 96 -8.06 -21.62 3.32
C ALA A 96 -7.03 -21.57 2.17
N ASN A 97 -7.29 -22.25 1.05
CA ASN A 97 -6.41 -22.23 -0.12
C ASN A 97 -6.40 -20.84 -0.81
N TRP A 98 -7.37 -19.99 -0.47
CA TRP A 98 -7.56 -18.68 -1.09
C TRP A 98 -7.23 -17.49 -0.17
N ASP A 99 -6.77 -17.71 1.06
CA ASP A 99 -6.54 -16.60 2.00
C ASP A 99 -5.48 -15.59 1.52
N GLY A 100 -4.47 -16.04 0.77
CA GLY A 100 -3.46 -15.16 0.16
C GLY A 100 -3.95 -14.40 -1.08
N LEU A 101 -5.09 -14.79 -1.64
CA LEU A 101 -5.62 -14.17 -2.86
C LEU A 101 -6.03 -12.72 -2.59
N GLY A 102 -6.63 -12.43 -1.43
CA GLY A 102 -7.20 -11.12 -1.12
C GLY A 102 -6.22 -9.96 -1.25
N ALA A 103 -5.05 -10.08 -0.62
CA ALA A 103 -3.96 -9.12 -0.72
C ALA A 103 -3.38 -9.04 -2.14
N THR A 104 -3.29 -10.18 -2.83
CA THR A 104 -2.80 -10.25 -4.21
C THR A 104 -3.71 -9.48 -5.18
N LEU A 105 -5.03 -9.60 -5.01
CA LEU A 105 -6.02 -8.88 -5.82
C LEU A 105 -5.98 -7.39 -5.55
N ALA A 106 -5.91 -6.97 -4.29
CA ALA A 106 -5.81 -5.56 -3.92
C ALA A 106 -4.60 -4.92 -4.59
N ARG A 107 -3.43 -5.55 -4.49
CA ARG A 107 -2.18 -5.05 -5.08
C ARG A 107 -2.20 -4.99 -6.60
N LYS A 108 -2.79 -5.99 -7.25
CA LYS A 108 -3.00 -5.96 -8.70
C LYS A 108 -3.92 -4.80 -9.09
N PHE A 109 -5.00 -4.62 -8.32
CA PHE A 109 -5.97 -3.57 -8.54
C PHE A 109 -5.36 -2.17 -8.35
N GLU A 110 -4.54 -1.98 -7.31
CA GLU A 110 -3.73 -0.77 -7.09
C GLU A 110 -2.78 -0.52 -8.27
N THR A 111 -2.06 -1.55 -8.73
CA THR A 111 -1.14 -1.41 -9.86
C THR A 111 -1.87 -1.00 -11.14
N ALA A 112 -3.07 -1.54 -11.37
CA ALA A 112 -3.90 -1.13 -12.49
C ALA A 112 -4.35 0.34 -12.39
N LEU A 113 -4.68 0.81 -11.18
CA LEU A 113 -5.08 2.20 -10.94
C LEU A 113 -3.90 3.18 -10.88
N ALA A 114 -2.70 2.73 -10.54
CA ALA A 114 -1.48 3.55 -10.52
C ALA A 114 -1.12 4.14 -11.89
N GLY A 115 -1.66 3.59 -12.97
CA GLY A 115 -1.53 4.14 -14.32
C GLY A 115 -2.35 5.43 -14.56
N ALA A 116 -3.23 5.82 -13.64
CA ALA A 116 -4.03 7.04 -13.73
C ALA A 116 -3.32 8.24 -13.10
N THR A 117 -3.16 9.32 -13.87
CA THR A 117 -2.49 10.55 -13.41
C THR A 117 -3.36 11.38 -12.47
N GLU A 118 -4.66 11.13 -12.47
CA GLU A 118 -5.68 11.83 -11.69
C GLU A 118 -5.88 11.21 -10.30
N LEU A 119 -5.17 10.12 -9.99
CA LEU A 119 -5.27 9.40 -8.73
C LEU A 119 -3.99 9.53 -7.90
N ARG A 120 -4.16 9.59 -6.58
CA ARG A 120 -3.10 9.32 -5.59
C ARG A 120 -3.51 8.10 -4.77
N LEU A 121 -2.71 7.05 -4.82
CA LEU A 121 -2.90 5.86 -3.99
C LEU A 121 -2.35 6.09 -2.59
N VAL A 122 -3.10 5.67 -1.57
CA VAL A 122 -2.60 5.57 -0.21
C VAL A 122 -1.80 4.28 -0.08
N GLU A 123 -0.61 4.38 0.50
CA GLU A 123 0.25 3.22 0.79
C GLU A 123 -0.41 2.25 1.77
N ARG A 124 -0.24 0.95 1.53
CA ARG A 124 -0.86 -0.12 2.31
C ARG A 124 -0.34 -0.15 3.75
N GLU A 125 0.97 0.03 3.94
CA GLU A 125 1.64 0.03 5.23
C GLU A 125 1.06 1.10 6.16
N ARG A 126 0.67 2.24 5.57
CA ARG A 126 0.02 3.33 6.29
C ARG A 126 -1.37 2.94 6.78
N ILE A 127 -2.16 2.25 5.96
CA ILE A 127 -3.48 1.75 6.34
C ILE A 127 -3.36 0.69 7.42
N ASP A 128 -2.45 -0.27 7.26
CA ASP A 128 -2.19 -1.32 8.24
C ASP A 128 -1.74 -0.76 9.58
N TYR A 129 -0.88 0.25 9.57
CA TYR A 129 -0.46 0.95 10.77
C TYR A 129 -1.64 1.62 11.47
N ILE A 130 -2.46 2.37 10.74
CA ILE A 130 -3.63 3.05 11.31
C ILE A 130 -4.63 2.03 11.86
N LEU A 131 -4.89 0.95 11.12
CA LEU A 131 -5.76 -0.14 11.58
C LEU A 131 -5.23 -0.78 12.86
N ARG A 132 -3.92 -1.07 12.95
CA ARG A 132 -3.31 -1.61 14.18
C ARG A 132 -3.46 -0.65 15.36
N GLU A 133 -3.29 0.65 15.15
CA GLU A 133 -3.47 1.65 16.19
C GLU A 133 -4.94 1.78 16.62
N LEU A 134 -5.88 1.72 15.67
CA LEU A 134 -7.30 1.69 15.96
C LEU A 134 -7.73 0.37 16.63
N ASP A 135 -7.10 -0.76 16.29
CA ASP A 135 -7.37 -2.07 16.88
C ASP A 135 -6.97 -2.17 18.35
N LEU A 136 -5.92 -1.46 18.73
CA LEU A 136 -5.57 -1.25 20.14
C LEU A 136 -6.63 -0.43 20.88
N CYS A 137 -7.51 0.28 20.15
CA CYS A 137 -8.62 1.05 20.69
C CYS A 137 -9.99 0.34 20.57
N GLU A 138 -10.34 -0.33 19.46
CA GLU A 138 -11.62 -1.03 19.18
C GLU A 138 -11.48 -2.13 18.08
N LYS A 139 -12.37 -3.14 18.04
CA LYS A 139 -12.32 -4.27 17.06
C LYS A 139 -12.50 -3.81 15.60
N GLN A 140 -11.77 -4.41 14.63
CA GLN A 140 -11.88 -4.26 13.16
C GLN A 140 -13.31 -4.33 12.56
N SER A 141 -14.13 -3.32 12.82
CA SER A 141 -15.43 -3.15 12.18
C SER A 141 -15.28 -2.46 10.82
N PRO A 142 -16.28 -2.54 9.93
CA PRO A 142 -16.33 -1.69 8.74
C PRO A 142 -16.14 -0.19 9.05
N ASP A 143 -16.69 0.28 10.18
CA ASP A 143 -16.52 1.66 10.65
C ASP A 143 -15.06 1.99 10.99
N THR A 144 -14.32 1.00 11.51
CA THR A 144 -12.88 1.13 11.81
C THR A 144 -12.07 1.31 10.54
N ARG A 145 -12.38 0.55 9.49
CA ARG A 145 -11.73 0.70 8.16
C ARG A 145 -12.06 2.03 7.52
N VAL A 146 -13.31 2.49 7.62
CA VAL A 146 -13.70 3.83 7.15
C VAL A 146 -12.93 4.92 7.89
N CYS A 147 -12.81 4.80 9.22
CA CYS A 147 -12.02 5.72 10.02
C CYS A 147 -10.54 5.68 9.61
N ALA A 148 -9.98 4.49 9.36
CA ALA A 148 -8.60 4.31 8.94
C ALA A 148 -8.32 4.97 7.59
N GLY A 149 -9.17 4.72 6.58
CA GLY A 149 -9.05 5.35 5.27
C GLY A 149 -9.11 6.88 5.34
N ARG A 150 -10.03 7.42 6.16
CA ARG A 150 -10.13 8.87 6.40
C ARG A 150 -8.89 9.44 7.09
N LEU A 151 -8.36 8.77 8.11
CA LEU A 151 -7.13 9.16 8.80
C LEU A 151 -5.90 9.08 7.87
N ALA A 152 -5.94 8.16 6.91
CA ALA A 152 -4.91 8.05 5.88
C ALA A 152 -5.03 9.11 4.78
N GLY A 153 -6.11 9.89 4.76
CA GLY A 153 -6.33 10.98 3.81
C GLY A 153 -6.99 10.52 2.51
N ALA A 154 -7.57 9.32 2.49
CA ALA A 154 -8.37 8.86 1.38
C ALA A 154 -9.64 9.71 1.27
N GLN A 155 -9.99 10.10 0.04
CA GLN A 155 -11.30 10.65 -0.29
C GLN A 155 -12.26 9.54 -0.69
N ILE A 156 -11.70 8.46 -1.25
CA ILE A 156 -12.43 7.32 -1.77
C ILE A 156 -11.79 6.05 -1.23
N MET A 157 -12.61 5.13 -0.78
CA MET A 157 -12.22 3.81 -0.28
C MET A 157 -12.78 2.74 -1.20
N ILE A 158 -11.96 1.74 -1.49
CA ILE A 158 -12.29 0.60 -2.33
C ILE A 158 -12.19 -0.65 -1.47
N PHE A 159 -13.32 -1.33 -1.32
CA PHE A 159 -13.44 -2.59 -0.60
C PHE A 159 -13.70 -3.69 -1.61
N GLY A 160 -12.96 -4.79 -1.52
CA GLY A 160 -13.21 -5.96 -2.35
C GLY A 160 -13.64 -7.16 -1.52
N GLU A 161 -14.39 -8.07 -2.14
CA GLU A 161 -14.58 -9.43 -1.64
C GLU A 161 -14.64 -10.40 -2.83
N PHE A 162 -14.26 -11.65 -2.60
CA PHE A 162 -14.38 -12.70 -3.61
C PHE A 162 -15.02 -13.94 -3.02
N THR A 163 -15.89 -14.56 -3.80
CA THR A 163 -16.65 -15.75 -3.43
C THR A 163 -16.39 -16.86 -4.45
N LYS A 164 -16.46 -18.11 -3.99
CA LYS A 164 -16.49 -19.30 -4.84
C LYS A 164 -17.60 -20.22 -4.34
N LEU A 165 -18.47 -20.62 -5.25
CA LEU A 165 -19.53 -21.59 -5.03
C LEU A 165 -19.45 -22.68 -6.09
N GLY A 166 -18.77 -23.77 -5.76
CA GLY A 166 -18.47 -24.84 -6.72
C GLY A 166 -17.53 -24.35 -7.81
N LYS A 167 -18.03 -24.25 -9.06
CA LYS A 167 -17.25 -23.75 -10.21
C LYS A 167 -17.44 -22.26 -10.46
N ASP A 168 -18.51 -21.68 -9.93
CA ASP A 168 -18.82 -20.28 -10.14
C ASP A 168 -18.09 -19.45 -9.10
N SER A 169 -17.42 -18.41 -9.56
CA SER A 169 -16.77 -17.45 -8.68
C SER A 169 -17.15 -16.03 -9.05
N GLU A 170 -17.16 -15.15 -8.06
CA GLU A 170 -17.53 -13.76 -8.23
C GLU A 170 -16.60 -12.88 -7.40
N VAL A 171 -16.05 -11.86 -8.04
CA VAL A 171 -15.31 -10.79 -7.36
C VAL A 171 -16.20 -9.56 -7.34
N PHE A 172 -16.35 -8.98 -6.16
CA PHE A 172 -17.18 -7.81 -5.89
C PHE A 172 -16.29 -6.68 -5.37
N VAL A 173 -16.49 -5.47 -5.88
CA VAL A 173 -15.84 -4.25 -5.41
C VAL A 173 -16.90 -3.22 -5.08
N ARG A 174 -16.73 -2.62 -3.91
CA ARG A 174 -17.54 -1.53 -3.37
C ARG A 174 -16.70 -0.29 -3.24
N ILE A 175 -17.23 0.82 -3.74
CA ILE A 175 -16.60 2.15 -3.67
C ILE A 175 -17.39 3.00 -2.66
N ALA A 176 -16.68 3.62 -1.72
CA ALA A 176 -17.28 4.49 -0.71
C ALA A 176 -16.54 5.82 -0.61
N GLU A 177 -17.27 6.91 -0.44
CA GLU A 177 -16.69 8.23 -0.20
C GLU A 177 -16.49 8.46 1.31
N THR A 178 -15.34 9.01 1.70
CA THR A 178 -14.97 9.16 3.13
C THR A 178 -15.74 10.26 3.84
N GLU A 179 -16.20 11.29 3.13
CA GLU A 179 -16.91 12.42 3.76
C GLU A 179 -18.34 12.09 4.14
N THR A 180 -19.02 11.28 3.33
CA THR A 180 -20.45 11.03 3.48
C THR A 180 -20.72 9.69 4.17
N SER A 181 -19.73 8.78 4.21
CA SER A 181 -19.92 7.36 4.56
C SER A 181 -21.07 6.69 3.78
N TYR A 182 -21.56 7.34 2.72
CA TYR A 182 -22.56 6.81 1.83
C TYR A 182 -21.85 5.98 0.77
N LEU A 183 -22.41 4.81 0.48
CA LEU A 183 -22.13 4.12 -0.77
C LEU A 183 -22.43 5.10 -1.89
N LEU A 184 -21.52 5.28 -2.84
CA LEU A 184 -21.89 5.93 -4.08
C LEU A 184 -23.00 5.06 -4.69
N GLY A 185 -24.23 5.58 -4.77
CA GLY A 185 -25.37 4.75 -5.17
C GLY A 185 -25.13 4.12 -6.54
N GLY A 186 -25.07 2.78 -6.62
CA GLY A 186 -24.81 2.04 -7.87
C GLY A 186 -23.34 1.82 -8.24
N SER A 187 -22.39 2.14 -7.35
CA SER A 187 -20.95 1.98 -7.60
C SER A 187 -20.39 0.59 -7.30
N ASP A 188 -21.21 -0.32 -6.80
CA ASP A 188 -20.82 -1.71 -6.60
C ASP A 188 -20.61 -2.36 -7.98
N LYS A 189 -19.39 -2.84 -8.23
CA LYS A 189 -19.04 -3.55 -9.46
C LYS A 189 -18.80 -5.01 -9.11
N SER A 190 -19.33 -5.93 -9.90
CA SER A 190 -18.99 -7.33 -9.77
C SER A 190 -18.69 -7.95 -11.11
N VAL A 191 -17.84 -8.96 -11.09
CA VAL A 191 -17.48 -9.74 -12.26
C VAL A 191 -17.49 -11.22 -11.88
N ARG A 192 -18.16 -12.01 -12.70
CA ARG A 192 -18.22 -13.47 -12.55
C ARG A 192 -17.23 -14.15 -13.47
N GLY A 193 -16.62 -15.21 -12.98
CA GLY A 193 -15.73 -16.03 -13.78
C GLY A 193 -15.04 -17.10 -12.96
N ASP A 194 -14.00 -17.66 -13.55
CA ASP A 194 -13.14 -18.62 -12.88
C ASP A 194 -12.10 -17.87 -12.04
N LEU A 195 -11.96 -18.20 -10.75
CA LEU A 195 -10.87 -17.66 -9.92
C LEU A 195 -9.50 -18.12 -10.43
N ASP A 196 -9.42 -19.18 -11.22
CA ASP A 196 -8.14 -19.52 -11.87
C ASP A 196 -7.75 -18.45 -12.93
N LYS A 197 -8.70 -17.60 -13.33
CA LYS A 197 -8.49 -16.41 -14.19
C LYS A 197 -8.68 -15.10 -13.42
N THR A 198 -8.50 -15.09 -12.10
CA THR A 198 -8.83 -13.90 -11.27
C THR A 198 -8.12 -12.63 -11.73
N VAL A 199 -6.92 -12.75 -12.30
CA VAL A 199 -6.19 -11.61 -12.87
C VAL A 199 -7.03 -10.86 -13.92
N GLU A 200 -7.64 -11.56 -14.87
CA GLU A 200 -8.45 -10.95 -15.93
C GLU A 200 -9.71 -10.29 -15.35
N LEU A 201 -10.30 -10.94 -14.33
CA LEU A 201 -11.44 -10.41 -13.59
C LEU A 201 -11.08 -9.07 -12.93
N ILE A 202 -9.91 -8.97 -12.30
CA ILE A 202 -9.43 -7.71 -11.72
C ILE A 202 -9.17 -6.65 -12.78
N ASP A 203 -8.61 -6.98 -13.96
CA ASP A 203 -8.41 -5.97 -15.00
C ASP A 203 -9.73 -5.40 -15.53
N ALA A 204 -10.75 -6.26 -15.68
CA ALA A 204 -12.09 -5.80 -16.03
C ALA A 204 -12.64 -4.86 -14.95
N LEU A 205 -12.51 -5.27 -13.68
CA LEU A 205 -13.04 -4.52 -12.55
C LEU A 205 -12.32 -3.18 -12.34
N SER A 206 -10.99 -3.14 -12.46
CA SER A 206 -10.20 -1.90 -12.38
C SER A 206 -10.59 -0.90 -13.46
N ARG A 207 -10.90 -1.36 -14.68
CA ARG A 207 -11.40 -0.48 -15.76
C ARG A 207 -12.78 0.06 -15.44
N ASP A 208 -13.68 -0.76 -14.91
CA ASP A 208 -15.03 -0.31 -14.56
C ASP A 208 -15.02 0.67 -13.39
N VAL A 209 -14.12 0.45 -12.42
CA VAL A 209 -13.90 1.39 -11.32
C VAL A 209 -13.26 2.68 -11.82
N ALA A 210 -12.26 2.65 -12.69
CA ALA A 210 -11.68 3.87 -13.23
C ALA A 210 -12.68 4.71 -14.04
N LYS A 211 -13.58 4.06 -14.80
CA LYS A 211 -14.70 4.75 -15.45
C LYS A 211 -15.65 5.40 -14.44
N GLU A 212 -16.02 4.67 -13.38
CA GLU A 212 -16.87 5.20 -12.31
C GLU A 212 -16.24 6.40 -11.61
N LEU A 213 -14.91 6.36 -11.43
CA LEU A 213 -14.12 7.44 -10.84
C LEU A 213 -13.83 8.59 -11.80
N ASP A 214 -14.20 8.48 -13.09
CA ASP A 214 -13.90 9.45 -14.15
C ASP A 214 -12.38 9.75 -14.25
N VAL A 215 -11.57 8.68 -14.27
CA VAL A 215 -10.11 8.77 -14.39
C VAL A 215 -9.58 7.98 -15.56
N HIS A 216 -8.53 8.49 -16.19
CA HIS A 216 -7.90 7.87 -17.35
C HIS A 216 -6.73 7.01 -16.92
N ILE A 217 -6.90 5.68 -16.99
CA ILE A 217 -5.75 4.77 -16.88
C ILE A 217 -4.99 4.84 -18.21
N ASN A 218 -3.74 5.31 -18.18
CA ASN A 218 -2.85 5.20 -19.34
C ASN A 218 -2.68 3.74 -19.75
N ALA A 219 -2.20 3.46 -20.97
CA ALA A 219 -2.04 2.09 -21.44
C ALA A 219 -1.40 1.20 -20.34
N PRO A 220 -2.04 0.08 -19.98
CA PRO A 220 -1.59 -0.71 -18.83
C PRO A 220 -0.14 -1.10 -19.07
N ARG A 221 0.73 -0.85 -18.07
CA ARG A 221 2.07 -1.46 -18.03
C ARG A 221 1.91 -2.97 -18.22
N ARG A 222 2.84 -3.62 -18.92
CA ARG A 222 2.68 -5.04 -19.23
C ARG A 222 2.78 -5.83 -17.92
N SER A 223 1.63 -6.26 -17.44
CA SER A 223 1.48 -7.00 -16.20
C SER A 223 1.30 -8.49 -16.48
N SER A 224 1.64 -9.31 -15.48
CA SER A 224 1.40 -10.75 -15.60
C SER A 224 -0.10 -11.06 -15.61
N ASN A 225 -0.49 -12.01 -16.45
CA ASN A 225 -1.84 -12.56 -16.42
C ASN A 225 -1.99 -13.75 -15.45
N ARG A 226 -0.92 -14.14 -14.75
CA ARG A 226 -0.87 -15.31 -13.87
C ARG A 226 -1.01 -14.91 -12.41
N TYR A 227 -1.92 -15.57 -11.71
CA TYR A 227 -2.09 -15.36 -10.27
C TYR A 227 -0.81 -15.67 -9.49
N GLN A 228 -0.13 -16.79 -9.79
CA GLN A 228 1.08 -17.22 -9.10
C GLN A 228 2.19 -16.18 -9.18
N ALA A 229 2.38 -15.55 -10.36
CA ALA A 229 3.34 -14.46 -10.52
C ALA A 229 3.02 -13.27 -9.59
N TRP A 230 1.75 -12.85 -9.54
CA TRP A 230 1.30 -11.79 -8.64
C TRP A 230 1.42 -12.15 -7.16
N TYR A 231 1.14 -13.40 -6.79
CA TYR A 231 1.29 -13.90 -5.43
C TYR A 231 2.76 -13.82 -4.98
N HIS A 232 3.69 -14.33 -5.79
CA HIS A 232 5.12 -14.27 -5.52
C HIS A 232 5.63 -12.83 -5.46
N TYR A 233 5.15 -11.96 -6.36
CA TYR A 233 5.47 -10.54 -6.35
C TYR A 233 4.94 -9.83 -5.10
N GLY A 234 3.71 -10.10 -4.66
CA GLY A 234 3.16 -9.59 -3.39
C GLY A 234 3.99 -10.02 -2.19
N LYS A 235 4.22 -11.34 -2.07
CA LYS A 235 5.06 -11.91 -1.02
C LYS A 235 6.45 -11.28 -0.99
N ALA A 236 7.04 -11.01 -2.15
CA ALA A 236 8.33 -10.34 -2.23
C ALA A 236 8.31 -8.96 -1.57
N LEU A 237 7.33 -8.10 -1.88
CA LEU A 237 7.28 -6.78 -1.27
C LEU A 237 7.03 -6.83 0.23
N ASP A 238 6.16 -7.73 0.68
CA ASP A 238 5.92 -7.91 2.13
C ASP A 238 7.22 -8.30 2.85
N GLN A 239 8.02 -9.21 2.27
CA GLN A 239 9.32 -9.61 2.80
C GLN A 239 10.34 -8.46 2.78
N LEU A 240 10.38 -7.67 1.70
CA LEU A 240 11.27 -6.52 1.59
C LEU A 240 10.90 -5.42 2.59
N ALA A 241 9.61 -5.16 2.80
CA ALA A 241 9.14 -4.22 3.81
C ALA A 241 9.52 -4.64 5.24
N LEU A 242 9.65 -5.95 5.50
CA LEU A 242 10.16 -6.50 6.77
C LEU A 242 11.69 -6.50 6.86
N GLY A 243 12.40 -6.08 5.81
CA GLY A 243 13.86 -6.12 5.74
C GLY A 243 14.43 -7.51 5.42
N GLU A 244 13.60 -8.48 5.02
CA GLU A 244 14.02 -9.84 4.63
C GLU A 244 14.50 -9.87 3.17
N ILE A 245 15.59 -9.13 2.90
CA ILE A 245 16.10 -8.85 1.55
C ILE A 245 16.33 -10.12 0.70
N ASP A 246 16.96 -11.15 1.26
CA ASP A 246 17.27 -12.40 0.54
C ASP A 246 16.00 -13.15 0.11
N GLN A 247 15.01 -13.22 1.01
CA GLN A 247 13.76 -13.92 0.73
C GLN A 247 12.91 -13.14 -0.26
N GLY A 248 12.85 -11.81 -0.11
CA GLY A 248 12.17 -10.93 -1.05
C GLY A 248 12.73 -11.06 -2.45
N TYR A 249 14.06 -11.06 -2.61
CA TYR A 249 14.73 -11.31 -3.89
C TYR A 249 14.33 -12.67 -4.49
N GLN A 250 14.37 -13.75 -3.70
CA GLN A 250 13.97 -15.08 -4.18
C GLN A 250 12.49 -15.12 -4.61
N SER A 251 11.61 -14.42 -3.89
CA SER A 251 10.20 -14.31 -4.26
C SER A 251 10.00 -13.50 -5.56
N LEU A 252 10.80 -12.47 -5.82
CA LEU A 252 10.78 -11.77 -7.12
C LEU A 252 11.25 -12.69 -8.26
N VAL A 253 12.30 -13.49 -8.04
CA VAL A 253 12.75 -14.47 -9.03
C VAL A 253 11.64 -15.49 -9.31
N ALA A 254 10.99 -16.03 -8.28
CA ALA A 254 9.86 -16.95 -8.45
C ALA A 254 8.69 -16.31 -9.23
N ALA A 255 8.44 -15.00 -9.06
CA ALA A 255 7.46 -14.29 -9.87
C ALA A 255 7.81 -14.26 -11.36
N LEU A 256 9.10 -14.10 -11.70
CA LEU A 256 9.59 -14.14 -13.08
C LEU A 256 9.71 -15.56 -13.65
N GLU A 257 9.87 -16.58 -12.82
CA GLU A 257 9.77 -17.98 -13.25
C GLU A 257 8.33 -18.32 -13.68
N GLU A 258 7.34 -17.79 -12.97
CA GLU A 258 5.94 -17.91 -13.33
C GLU A 258 5.61 -17.12 -14.61
N ASP A 259 6.12 -15.89 -14.72
CA ASP A 259 5.95 -15.06 -15.91
C ASP A 259 7.20 -14.22 -16.23
N PRO A 260 8.03 -14.67 -17.20
CA PRO A 260 9.25 -13.96 -17.58
C PRO A 260 9.00 -12.58 -18.21
N GLU A 261 7.78 -12.21 -18.53
CA GLU A 261 7.43 -10.91 -19.10
C GLU A 261 6.82 -9.94 -18.08
N PHE A 262 6.77 -10.31 -16.79
CA PHE A 262 6.18 -9.48 -15.74
C PHE A 262 7.05 -8.25 -15.43
N GLU A 263 6.72 -7.09 -16.02
CA GLU A 263 7.54 -5.87 -15.93
C GLU A 263 7.75 -5.39 -14.49
N GLN A 264 6.71 -5.42 -13.66
CA GLN A 264 6.78 -4.95 -12.27
C GLN A 264 7.82 -5.74 -11.44
N ALA A 265 7.89 -7.06 -11.64
CA ALA A 265 8.86 -7.88 -10.95
C ALA A 265 10.29 -7.68 -11.48
N LYS A 266 10.46 -7.36 -12.78
CA LYS A 266 11.76 -6.98 -13.36
C LYS A 266 12.26 -5.66 -12.81
N GLU A 267 11.41 -4.63 -12.82
CA GLU A 267 11.75 -3.31 -12.29
C GLU A 267 12.16 -3.41 -10.82
N ALA A 268 11.41 -4.16 -10.02
CA ALA A 268 11.75 -4.40 -8.61
C ALA A 268 13.09 -5.13 -8.45
N LEU A 269 13.45 -6.06 -9.36
CA LEU A 269 14.75 -6.73 -9.32
C LEU A 269 15.91 -5.84 -9.77
N ASP A 270 15.68 -4.90 -10.70
CA ASP A 270 16.70 -3.96 -11.17
C ASP A 270 17.16 -3.01 -10.05
N GLU A 271 16.35 -2.81 -9.01
CA GLU A 271 16.72 -2.07 -7.80
C GLU A 271 17.78 -2.78 -6.94
N PHE A 272 18.04 -4.07 -7.18
CA PHE A 272 19.07 -4.85 -6.49
C PHE A 272 20.39 -4.76 -7.26
N PRO A 273 21.39 -4.00 -6.79
CA PRO A 273 22.66 -3.84 -7.50
C PRO A 273 23.46 -5.15 -7.61
N TYR A 274 23.20 -6.12 -6.72
CA TYR A 274 23.78 -7.46 -6.76
C TYR A 274 22.78 -8.47 -6.20
N ALA A 275 22.80 -9.70 -6.76
CA ALA A 275 22.07 -10.81 -6.18
C ALA A 275 22.56 -11.09 -4.75
N PRO A 276 21.68 -11.13 -3.74
CA PRO A 276 22.05 -11.41 -2.36
C PRO A 276 22.74 -12.77 -2.20
N ALA A 277 23.57 -12.89 -1.16
CA ALA A 277 24.38 -14.08 -0.88
C ALA A 277 23.50 -15.29 -0.51
N GLY A 278 23.02 -15.99 -1.54
CA GLY A 278 22.10 -17.13 -1.44
C GLY A 278 21.26 -17.36 -2.70
N GLY A 279 21.20 -16.41 -3.62
CA GLY A 279 20.37 -16.49 -4.83
C GLY A 279 20.97 -17.23 -6.04
N ASN A 280 22.18 -17.79 -5.92
CA ASN A 280 22.94 -18.26 -7.07
C ASN A 280 22.97 -19.80 -7.17
N GLN A 281 21.86 -20.41 -7.62
CA GLN A 281 21.89 -21.76 -8.20
C GLN A 281 20.99 -21.97 -9.44
N ALA A 282 20.16 -21.02 -9.88
CA ALA A 282 19.19 -21.29 -10.96
C ALA A 282 19.38 -20.51 -12.27
N LEU A 283 20.13 -19.40 -12.29
CA LEU A 283 20.29 -18.58 -13.51
C LEU A 283 21.68 -18.73 -14.13
N SER A 284 22.04 -19.97 -14.45
CA SER A 284 23.06 -20.25 -15.46
C SER A 284 22.43 -21.06 -16.58
N VAL A 285 21.58 -20.41 -17.39
CA VAL A 285 21.24 -20.93 -18.71
C VAL A 285 22.29 -20.42 -19.68
N GLU A 286 23.08 -21.38 -20.15
CA GLU A 286 24.15 -21.25 -21.13
C GLU A 286 23.74 -20.37 -22.32
N THR A 287 24.50 -19.31 -22.56
CA THR A 287 24.62 -18.76 -23.90
C THR A 287 25.64 -19.62 -24.65
N ARG A 288 25.16 -20.46 -25.56
CA ARG A 288 25.95 -21.01 -26.65
C ARG A 288 25.12 -21.09 -27.93
#